data_AF-A0A7W0KV52-F1
#
_entry.id   AF-A0A7W0KV52-F1
#
_cell.length_a   1.000
_cell.length_b   1.000
_cell.length_c   1.000
_cell.angle_alpha   90.00
_cell.angle_beta   90.00
_cell.angle_gamma   90.00
#
_symmetry.space_group_name_H-M   'P 1'
#
loop_
_entity.id
_entity.type
_entity.pdbx_description
1 polymer ?
#
loop_
_entity_poly.entity_id
_entity_poly.type
_entity_poly.pdbx_seq_one_letter_code
_entity_poly.pdbx_strand_id
1 'polypeptide(L)'
;MRHQELTTGRATIGPLPSRDLNLAEHVCLAAVADGARHGWAIGTMLSPDAEIGRIWTLSRPLTYRAVDELVERGLLTRRGTEAGRGRDRTVLQITAA
;
A
#
# COMPACT_ATOMS: atom_id res chain seq x y z
N MET A 1 -33.52 39.82 13.95
CA MET A 1 -32.25 39.07 13.92
C MET A 1 -32.57 37.60 14.17
N ARG A 2 -32.52 36.76 13.13
CA ARG A 2 -32.78 35.31 13.21
C ARG A 2 -31.42 34.60 13.21
N HIS A 3 -31.08 33.95 14.32
CA HIS A 3 -29.95 33.01 14.37
C HIS A 3 -30.45 31.67 13.81
N GLN A 4 -29.90 31.24 12.67
CA GLN A 4 -30.10 29.89 12.16
C GLN A 4 -29.09 28.97 12.85
N GLU A 5 -29.59 28.02 13.63
CA GLU A 5 -28.81 26.90 14.15
C GLU A 5 -28.48 25.95 12.99
N LEU A 6 -27.21 25.89 12.63
CA LEU A 6 -26.69 24.93 11.66
C LEU A 6 -26.59 23.56 12.35
N THR A 7 -27.57 22.69 12.09
CA THR A 7 -27.51 21.26 12.41
C THR A 7 -26.34 20.62 11.67
N THR A 8 -25.20 20.48 12.34
CA THR A 8 -24.11 19.63 11.87
C THR A 8 -24.55 18.17 12.01
N GLY A 9 -25.04 17.60 10.90
CA GLY A 9 -25.25 16.17 10.79
C GLY A 9 -23.93 15.44 11.00
N ARG A 10 -23.80 14.76 12.14
CA ARG A 10 -22.67 13.87 12.43
C ARG A 10 -22.80 12.66 11.52
N ALA A 11 -22.05 12.65 10.41
CA ALA A 11 -21.93 11.47 9.57
C ALA A 11 -21.33 10.33 10.41
N THR A 12 -22.16 9.40 10.84
CA THR A 12 -21.71 8.13 11.41
C THR A 12 -21.15 7.32 10.26
N ILE A 13 -19.82 7.27 10.16
CA ILE A 13 -19.14 6.27 9.34
C ILE A 13 -19.49 4.93 9.97
N GLY A 14 -20.38 4.16 9.32
CA GLY A 14 -20.67 2.79 9.71
C GLY A 14 -19.39 1.94 9.69
N PRO A 15 -19.36 0.77 10.34
CA PRO A 15 -18.18 -0.09 10.31
C PRO A 15 -17.82 -0.36 8.86
N LEU A 16 -16.66 0.15 8.43
CA LEU A 16 -16.12 -0.24 7.14
C LEU A 16 -15.87 -1.75 7.21
N PRO A 17 -16.15 -2.51 6.13
CA PRO A 17 -15.85 -3.93 6.11
C PRO A 17 -14.40 -4.11 6.55
N SER A 18 -14.16 -4.97 7.55
CA SER A 18 -12.82 -5.22 8.09
C SER A 18 -11.93 -5.72 6.95
N ARG A 19 -11.22 -4.80 6.31
CA ARG A 19 -10.07 -5.10 5.46
C ARG A 19 -8.93 -5.43 6.41
N ASP A 20 -9.04 -6.57 7.10
CA ASP A 20 -8.02 -7.05 8.02
C ASP A 20 -6.80 -7.48 7.20
N LEU A 21 -6.01 -6.48 6.81
CA LEU A 21 -4.72 -6.66 6.19
C LEU A 21 -3.74 -7.09 7.27
N ASN A 22 -2.98 -8.14 7.00
CA ASN A 22 -1.85 -8.50 7.85
C ASN A 22 -0.77 -7.40 7.81
N LEU A 23 0.19 -7.46 8.73
CA LEU A 23 1.22 -6.43 8.83
C LEU A 23 2.03 -6.26 7.54
N ALA A 24 2.32 -7.36 6.83
CA ALA A 24 3.06 -7.30 5.56
C ALA A 24 2.27 -6.59 4.46
N GLU A 25 0.97 -6.86 4.36
CA GLU A 25 0.08 -6.16 3.43
C GLU A 25 -0.01 -4.66 3.80
N HIS A 26 -0.17 -4.32 5.08
CA HIS A 26 -0.17 -2.93 5.54
C HIS A 26 1.12 -2.17 5.17
N VAL A 27 2.27 -2.77 5.46
CA VAL A 27 3.57 -2.14 5.19
C VAL A 27 3.82 -2.02 3.68
N CYS A 28 3.46 -3.03 2.89
CA CYS A 28 3.60 -2.95 1.43
C CYS A 28 2.68 -1.88 0.83
N LEU A 29 1.44 -1.77 1.32
CA LEU A 29 0.50 -0.74 0.86
C LEU A 29 0.99 0.67 1.22
N ALA A 30 1.46 0.87 2.47
CA ALA A 30 2.03 2.12 2.92
C ALA A 30 3.29 2.50 2.13
N ALA A 31 4.17 1.54 1.84
CA ALA A 31 5.35 1.75 1.01
C ALA A 31 5.00 2.27 -0.39
N VAL A 32 3.95 1.73 -1.03
CA VAL A 32 3.49 2.23 -2.33
C VAL A 32 2.86 3.62 -2.20
N ALA A 33 2.11 3.88 -1.11
CA ALA A 33 1.56 5.20 -0.82
C ALA A 33 2.65 6.27 -0.67
N ASP A 34 3.79 5.89 -0.08
CA ASP A 34 4.97 6.71 0.12
C ASP A 34 5.90 6.78 -1.13
N GLY A 35 5.49 6.15 -2.24
CA GLY A 35 6.15 6.30 -3.54
C GLY A 35 7.00 5.10 -4.00
N ALA A 36 6.96 3.97 -3.30
CA ALA A 36 7.58 2.74 -3.80
C ALA A 36 6.86 2.22 -5.05
N ARG A 37 7.47 2.41 -6.22
CA ARG A 37 6.87 2.08 -7.52
C ARG A 37 7.04 0.62 -7.95
N HIS A 38 7.90 -0.17 -7.30
CA HIS A 38 8.20 -1.53 -7.72
C HIS A 38 8.34 -2.47 -6.53
N GLY A 39 7.97 -3.74 -6.68
CA GLY A 39 8.11 -4.74 -5.62
C GLY A 39 9.56 -4.90 -5.13
N TRP A 40 10.55 -4.75 -6.01
CA TRP A 40 11.97 -4.78 -5.60
C TRP A 40 12.37 -3.59 -4.72
N ALA A 41 11.78 -2.40 -4.95
CA ALA A 41 12.03 -1.23 -4.11
C ALA A 41 11.52 -1.50 -2.68
N ILE A 42 10.30 -2.05 -2.57
CA ILE A 42 9.71 -2.48 -1.29
C ILE A 42 10.62 -3.50 -0.60
N GLY A 43 11.01 -4.57 -1.30
CA GLY A 43 11.90 -5.60 -0.73
C GLY A 43 13.31 -5.10 -0.38
N THR A 44 13.73 -3.95 -0.92
CA THR A 44 15.01 -3.32 -0.55
C THR A 44 14.85 -2.48 0.71
N MET A 45 13.76 -1.72 0.83
CA MET A 45 13.43 -0.97 2.06
C MET A 45 13.24 -1.86 3.28
N LEU A 46 12.72 -3.09 3.08
CA LEU A 46 12.47 -4.07 4.14
C LEU A 46 13.62 -5.06 4.36
N SER A 47 14.76 -4.85 3.69
CA SER A 47 15.95 -5.67 3.90
C SER A 47 16.62 -5.37 5.25
N PRO A 48 17.28 -6.34 5.91
CA PRO A 48 17.88 -6.15 7.24
C PRO A 48 18.79 -4.93 7.37
N ASP A 49 19.45 -4.53 6.29
CA ASP A 49 20.42 -3.44 6.27
C ASP A 49 19.76 -2.06 6.06
N ALA A 50 18.53 -2.03 5.54
CA ALA A 50 17.79 -0.81 5.27
C ALA A 50 17.14 -0.24 6.54
N GLU A 51 16.84 1.06 6.51
CA GLU A 51 16.32 1.79 7.68
C GLU A 51 15.08 1.15 8.31
N ILE A 52 14.07 0.85 7.49
CA ILE A 52 12.84 0.20 7.96
C ILE A 52 13.12 -1.27 8.33
N GLY A 53 13.90 -1.99 7.53
CA GLY A 53 14.21 -3.39 7.76
C GLY A 53 14.95 -3.68 9.06
N ARG A 54 15.75 -2.74 9.58
CA ARG A 54 16.37 -2.83 10.92
C ARG A 54 15.35 -2.88 12.06
N ILE A 55 14.16 -2.30 11.87
CA ILE A 55 13.05 -2.34 12.84
C ILE A 55 12.20 -3.59 12.58
N TRP A 56 11.86 -3.82 11.30
CA TRP A 56 11.04 -4.96 10.89
C TRP A 56 11.44 -5.45 9.50
N THR A 57 12.03 -6.64 9.43
CA THR A 57 12.49 -7.27 8.20
C THR A 57 11.42 -8.17 7.58
N LEU A 58 11.31 -8.12 6.25
CA LEU A 58 10.50 -9.08 5.48
C LEU A 58 11.33 -9.66 4.33
N SER A 59 11.27 -10.97 4.13
CA SER A 59 11.97 -11.62 3.01
C SER A 59 11.36 -11.20 1.66
N ARG A 60 12.16 -11.23 0.59
CA ARG A 60 11.67 -10.92 -0.77
C ARG A 60 10.50 -11.81 -1.21
N PRO A 61 10.51 -13.14 -0.97
CA PRO A 61 9.35 -13.98 -1.27
C PRO A 61 8.08 -13.53 -0.56
N LEU A 62 8.16 -13.21 0.74
CA LEU A 62 6.99 -12.76 1.50
C LEU A 62 6.53 -11.36 1.08
N THR A 63 7.47 -10.49 0.72
CA THR A 63 7.15 -9.16 0.16
C THR A 63 6.34 -9.29 -1.13
N TYR A 64 6.78 -10.15 -2.05
CA TYR A 64 6.08 -10.34 -3.31
C TYR A 64 4.71 -10.99 -3.10
N ARG A 65 4.60 -11.97 -2.20
CA ARG A 65 3.31 -12.55 -1.81
C ARG A 65 2.36 -11.49 -1.26
N ALA A 66 2.79 -10.64 -0.34
CA ALA A 66 1.95 -9.57 0.18
C ALA A 66 1.48 -8.58 -0.92
N VAL A 67 2.36 -8.27 -1.87
CA VAL A 67 1.98 -7.44 -3.04
C VAL A 67 0.99 -8.17 -3.94
N ASP A 68 1.14 -9.48 -4.17
CA ASP A 68 0.19 -10.29 -4.93
C ASP A 68 -1.20 -10.25 -4.28
N GLU A 69 -1.27 -10.51 -2.97
CA GLU A 69 -2.53 -10.47 -2.20
C GLU A 69 -3.20 -9.08 -2.28
N LEU A 70 -2.42 -8.00 -2.17
CA LEU A 70 -2.95 -6.63 -2.32
C LEU A 70 -3.50 -6.37 -3.73
N VAL A 71 -2.90 -6.94 -4.77
CA VAL A 71 -3.41 -6.84 -6.14
C VAL A 71 -4.68 -7.66 -6.31
N GLU A 72 -4.72 -8.87 -5.78
CA GLU A 72 -5.90 -9.74 -5.79
C GLU A 72 -7.09 -9.11 -5.05
N ARG A 73 -6.82 -8.42 -3.93
CA ARG A 73 -7.80 -7.63 -3.16
C ARG A 73 -8.20 -6.31 -3.84
N GLY A 74 -7.62 -5.99 -5.00
CA GLY A 74 -7.88 -4.75 -5.74
C GLY A 74 -7.37 -3.49 -5.04
N LEU A 75 -6.47 -3.60 -4.07
CA LEU A 75 -5.87 -2.47 -3.36
C LEU A 75 -4.66 -1.89 -4.08
N LEU A 76 -3.95 -2.72 -4.84
CA LEU A 76 -2.89 -2.33 -5.75
C LEU A 76 -3.23 -2.74 -7.18
N THR A 77 -2.68 -2.02 -8.15
CA THR A 77 -2.69 -2.41 -9.55
C THR A 77 -1.28 -2.45 -10.13
N ARG A 78 -1.08 -3.36 -11.09
CA ARG A 78 0.15 -3.47 -11.88
C ARG A 78 -0.02 -2.66 -13.16
N ARG A 79 0.48 -1.43 -13.19
CA ARG A 79 0.36 -0.53 -14.35
C ARG A 79 1.58 -0.62 -15.25
N GLY A 80 1.44 -1.41 -16.32
CA GLY A 80 2.41 -1.48 -17.41
C GLY A 80 3.83 -1.84 -16.95
N THR A 81 4.78 -1.55 -17.83
CA THR A 81 6.19 -1.87 -17.64
C THR A 81 7.04 -0.64 -17.92
N GLU A 82 7.82 -0.21 -16.92
CA GLU A 82 8.80 0.86 -17.09
C GLU A 82 10.11 0.22 -17.58
N ALA A 83 10.69 0.79 -18.64
CA ALA A 83 11.91 0.27 -19.25
C ALA A 83 13.07 0.32 -18.25
N GLY A 84 13.48 -0.85 -17.75
CA GLY A 84 14.65 -0.99 -16.90
C GLY A 84 15.94 -1.13 -17.71
N ARG A 85 17.10 -0.93 -17.07
CA ARG A 85 18.44 -1.24 -17.64
C ARG A 85 18.71 -2.74 -17.91
N GLY A 86 17.67 -3.58 -18.08
CA GLY A 86 17.86 -5.00 -18.36
C GLY A 86 16.57 -5.82 -18.40
N ARG A 87 15.69 -5.68 -17.39
CA ARG A 87 14.33 -6.25 -17.42
C ARG A 87 13.29 -5.18 -17.13
N ASP A 88 12.23 -5.29 -17.89
CA ASP A 88 10.95 -4.61 -17.75
C ASP A 88 10.48 -4.63 -16.27
N ARG A 89 10.19 -3.44 -15.70
CA ARG A 89 9.76 -3.30 -14.30
C ARG A 89 8.27 -3.03 -14.21
N THR A 90 7.54 -3.92 -13.56
CA THR A 90 6.12 -3.68 -13.23
C THR A 90 6.00 -2.50 -12.27
N VAL A 91 5.18 -1.50 -12.64
CA VAL A 91 4.86 -0.38 -11.75
C VAL A 91 3.67 -0.75 -10.89
N LEU A 92 3.79 -0.52 -9.58
CA LEU A 92 2.71 -0.64 -8.60
C LEU A 92 2.06 0.72 -8.39
N GLN A 93 0.73 0.76 -8.37
CA GLN A 93 -0.05 1.95 -8.00
C GLN A 93 -1.18 1.57 -7.05
N ILE A 94 -1.53 2.47 -6.14
CA ILE A 94 -2.75 2.34 -5.33
C ILE A 94 -3.96 2.44 -6.24
N THR A 95 -4.90 1.51 -6.08
CA THR A 95 -6.21 1.62 -6.73
C THR A 95 -6.97 2.75 -6.05
N ALA A 96 -7.46 3.72 -6.81
CA ALA A 96 -8.38 4.72 -6.26
C ALA A 96 -9.63 4.02 -5.72
N ALA A 97 -10.01 4.34 -4.48
CA ALA A 97 -11.24 3.86 -3.86
C ALA A 97 -12.48 4.42 -4.57
#